data_AF-A0A9W4TD61-F1
#
_entry.id   AF-A0A9W4TD61-F1
#
_cell.length_a   1.000
_cell.length_b   1.000
_cell.length_c   1.000
_cell.angle_alpha   90.00
_cell.angle_beta   90.00
_cell.angle_gamma   90.00
#
_symmetry.space_group_name_H-M   'P 1'
#
loop_
_entity.id
_entity.type
_entity.pdbx_description
1 polymer ?
#
loop_
_entity_poly.entity_id
_entity_poly.type
_entity_poly.pdbx_seq_one_letter_code
_entity_poly.pdbx_strand_id
1 'polypeptide(L)'
;ITDRSLIKIADSCQALQEFHFACAHLISERFISHILNSCPNLQRFSIPSSCRRKNRCDILVKKLLTVEKHLNVEKHLSVEYLDFGGCIYVAETSICNTIHSCPNLQHLNLSFCKITDITIKEIAGSCLNLKYLDLKGCYNISKEVIDQLNPNTH
;
A
#
# COMPACT_ATOMS: atom_id res chain seq x y z
N ILE A 1 4.59 16.21 12.20
CA ILE A 1 5.39 15.99 10.97
C ILE A 1 4.45 16.15 9.78
N THR A 2 4.86 16.91 8.75
CA THR A 2 4.03 17.23 7.56
C THR A 2 4.65 16.65 6.29
N ASP A 3 3.89 16.62 5.19
CA ASP A 3 4.41 16.25 3.87
C ASP A 3 5.70 17.00 3.52
N ARG A 4 5.75 18.32 3.76
CA ARG A 4 6.91 19.14 3.41
C ARG A 4 8.19 18.68 4.12
N SER A 5 8.10 18.29 5.38
CA SER A 5 9.25 17.76 6.11
C SER A 5 9.67 16.38 5.60
N LEU A 6 8.71 15.51 5.29
CA LEU A 6 8.98 14.15 4.87
C LEU A 6 9.48 14.05 3.42
N ILE A 7 8.98 14.93 2.54
CA ILE A 7 9.46 15.08 1.16
C ILE A 7 10.95 15.42 1.15
N LYS A 8 11.39 16.38 1.99
CA LYS A 8 12.82 16.72 2.12
C LYS A 8 13.68 15.54 2.55
N ILE A 9 13.15 14.68 3.43
CA ILE A 9 13.85 13.46 3.87
C ILE A 9 13.97 12.51 2.69
N ALA A 10 12.88 12.25 1.96
CA ALA A 10 12.89 11.40 0.78
C ALA A 10 13.85 11.92 -0.31
N ASP A 11 13.91 13.24 -0.53
CA ASP A 11 14.83 13.86 -1.49
C ASP A 11 16.29 13.70 -1.09
N SER A 12 16.57 13.77 0.22
CA SER A 12 17.94 13.69 0.76
C SER A 12 18.41 12.25 0.97
N CYS A 13 17.48 11.27 1.02
CA CYS A 13 17.74 9.89 1.38
C CYS A 13 17.15 8.91 0.35
N GLN A 14 17.76 8.87 -0.84
CA GLN A 14 17.34 7.98 -1.93
C GLN A 14 17.70 6.51 -1.68
N ALA A 15 18.61 6.25 -0.73
CA ALA A 15 18.98 4.90 -0.28
C ALA A 15 18.01 4.31 0.75
N LEU A 16 16.93 5.01 1.09
CA LEU A 16 15.97 4.55 2.10
C LEU A 16 15.35 3.21 1.71
N GLN A 17 15.47 2.23 2.59
CA GLN A 17 14.90 0.88 2.42
C GLN A 17 13.63 0.69 3.24
N GLU A 18 13.51 1.40 4.36
CA GLU A 18 12.39 1.24 5.28
C GLU A 18 11.81 2.59 5.66
N PHE A 19 10.49 2.69 5.62
CA PHE A 19 9.76 3.83 6.11
C PHE A 19 8.59 3.34 6.97
N HIS A 20 8.65 3.67 8.26
CA HIS A 20 7.56 3.41 9.20
C HIS A 20 7.11 4.71 9.85
N PHE A 21 5.82 5.02 9.74
CA PHE A 21 5.26 6.21 10.33
C PHE A 21 3.78 6.05 10.68
N ALA A 22 3.51 5.64 11.93
CA ALA A 22 2.15 5.41 12.43
C ALA A 22 1.40 6.71 12.77
N CYS A 23 0.06 6.66 12.74
CA CYS A 23 -0.82 7.77 13.13
C CYS A 23 -0.52 9.09 12.40
N ALA A 24 -0.13 8.99 11.13
CA ALA A 24 0.31 10.11 10.33
C ALA A 24 -0.84 10.92 9.75
N HIS A 25 -1.66 11.52 10.60
CA HIS A 25 -2.89 12.24 10.20
C HIS A 25 -2.65 13.51 9.35
N LEU A 26 -1.38 13.87 9.15
CA LEU A 26 -0.91 15.00 8.35
C LEU A 26 -0.18 14.57 7.09
N ILE A 27 0.00 13.26 6.86
CA ILE A 27 0.53 12.72 5.61
C ILE A 27 -0.61 12.67 4.59
N SER A 28 -0.36 13.21 3.40
CA SER A 28 -1.25 13.07 2.25
C SER A 28 -0.65 12.18 1.17
N GLU A 29 -1.45 11.91 0.13
CA GLU A 29 -1.02 11.31 -1.14
C GLU A 29 0.27 11.90 -1.70
N ARG A 30 0.51 13.20 -1.46
CA ARG A 30 1.63 13.92 -2.06
C ARG A 30 2.93 13.34 -1.54
N PHE A 31 3.02 13.14 -0.23
CA PHE A 31 4.20 12.51 0.34
C PHE A 31 4.30 11.03 -0.04
N ILE A 32 3.21 10.27 0.03
CA ILE A 32 3.26 8.83 -0.26
C ILE A 32 3.70 8.57 -1.70
N SER A 33 3.15 9.30 -2.65
CA SER A 33 3.63 9.25 -4.04
C SER A 33 5.08 9.70 -4.17
N HIS A 34 5.50 10.70 -3.41
CA HIS A 34 6.87 11.22 -3.48
C HIS A 34 7.89 10.20 -2.97
N ILE A 35 7.67 9.61 -1.80
CA ILE A 35 8.61 8.63 -1.23
C ILE A 35 8.71 7.36 -2.10
N LEU A 36 7.60 6.86 -2.64
CA LEU A 36 7.62 5.72 -3.56
C LEU A 36 8.33 6.02 -4.89
N ASN A 37 8.48 7.30 -5.26
CA ASN A 37 9.20 7.73 -6.46
C ASN A 37 10.66 8.10 -6.20
N SER A 38 10.96 8.70 -5.05
CA SER A 38 12.30 9.18 -4.70
C SER A 38 13.19 8.12 -4.04
N CYS A 39 12.60 7.05 -3.49
CA CYS A 39 13.32 5.98 -2.82
C CYS A 39 13.13 4.65 -3.59
N PRO A 40 13.90 4.41 -4.67
CA PRO A 40 13.72 3.22 -5.52
C PRO A 40 14.07 1.89 -4.83
N ASN A 41 14.83 1.94 -3.73
CA ASN A 41 15.22 0.78 -2.94
C ASN A 41 14.29 0.52 -1.75
N LEU A 42 13.15 1.20 -1.68
CA LEU A 42 12.22 1.06 -0.57
C LEU A 42 11.57 -0.32 -0.58
N GLN A 43 11.92 -1.14 0.41
CA GLN A 43 11.44 -2.51 0.59
C GLN A 43 10.31 -2.58 1.62
N ARG A 44 10.32 -1.72 2.65
CA ARG A 44 9.30 -1.73 3.71
C ARG A 44 8.62 -0.38 3.81
N PHE A 45 7.31 -0.34 3.58
CA PHE A 45 6.50 0.85 3.70
C PHE A 45 5.32 0.61 4.65
N SER A 46 5.26 1.37 5.74
CA SER A 46 4.29 1.18 6.80
C SER A 46 3.77 2.52 7.30
N ILE A 47 2.46 2.74 7.18
CA ILE A 47 1.76 3.94 7.64
C ILE A 47 0.45 3.60 8.37
N PRO A 48 0.47 2.68 9.36
CA PRO A 48 -0.75 2.21 10.00
C PRO A 48 -1.49 3.36 10.67
N SER A 49 -2.82 3.32 10.62
CA SER A 49 -3.70 4.28 11.28
C SER A 49 -3.50 5.73 10.84
N SER A 50 -2.81 5.97 9.72
CA SER A 50 -2.54 7.31 9.22
C SER A 50 -3.76 7.90 8.53
N CYS A 51 -4.57 7.05 7.89
CA CYS A 51 -5.70 7.45 7.09
C CYS A 51 -7.04 7.47 7.86
N ARG A 52 -7.15 8.32 8.89
CA ARG A 52 -8.32 8.44 9.79
C ARG A 52 -9.31 9.57 9.47
N ARG A 53 -9.16 10.31 8.36
CA ARG A 53 -10.09 11.40 7.99
C ARG A 53 -10.48 11.32 6.51
N LYS A 54 -11.76 11.06 6.23
CA LYS A 54 -12.33 10.90 4.86
C LYS A 54 -11.77 11.88 3.83
N ASN A 55 -11.66 13.17 4.15
CA ASN A 55 -11.25 14.23 3.22
C ASN A 55 -9.72 14.43 3.11
N ARG A 56 -8.90 13.57 3.72
CA ARG A 56 -7.43 13.61 3.64
C ARG A 56 -6.80 12.28 3.23
N CYS A 57 -7.61 11.24 3.01
CA CYS A 57 -7.15 9.86 2.85
C CYS A 57 -7.30 9.31 1.44
N ASP A 58 -7.69 10.17 0.51
CA ASP A 58 -7.69 9.79 -0.89
C ASP A 58 -6.24 9.68 -1.38
N ILE A 59 -6.01 8.66 -2.20
CA ILE A 59 -4.93 8.58 -3.19
C ILE A 59 -3.59 8.05 -2.66
N LEU A 60 -3.50 6.73 -2.49
CA LEU A 60 -2.20 6.04 -2.63
C LEU A 60 -1.76 5.96 -4.10
N VAL A 61 -2.67 6.20 -5.05
CA VAL A 61 -2.60 5.55 -6.35
C VAL A 61 -2.60 6.43 -7.58
N LYS A 62 -3.21 7.62 -7.56
CA LYS A 62 -3.35 8.40 -8.80
C LYS A 62 -2.00 8.57 -9.50
N LYS A 63 -0.93 8.85 -8.75
CA LYS A 63 0.42 9.07 -9.30
C LYS A 63 1.30 7.85 -9.54
N LEU A 64 1.07 6.70 -8.89
CA LEU A 64 1.79 5.47 -9.26
C LEU A 64 1.43 5.05 -10.69
N LEU A 65 0.16 5.23 -11.09
CA LEU A 65 -0.31 4.94 -12.45
C LEU A 65 -0.17 6.12 -13.44
N THR A 66 -0.15 7.40 -13.01
CA THR A 66 -0.10 8.52 -13.99
C THR A 66 1.25 8.69 -14.66
N VAL A 67 2.36 8.28 -14.04
CA VAL A 67 3.69 8.40 -14.66
C VAL A 67 3.79 7.52 -15.92
N GLU A 68 2.90 6.55 -16.08
CA GLU A 68 3.13 5.39 -16.95
C GLU A 68 2.04 5.06 -17.95
N LYS A 69 0.80 5.50 -17.72
CA LYS A 69 -0.26 5.37 -18.74
C LYS A 69 0.11 6.04 -20.07
N HIS A 70 1.07 6.97 -20.06
CA HIS A 70 1.59 7.61 -21.28
C HIS A 70 2.73 6.83 -21.96
N LEU A 71 3.32 5.82 -21.30
CA LEU A 71 4.48 5.06 -21.78
C LEU A 71 4.22 3.56 -21.95
N ASN A 72 3.04 3.06 -21.53
CA ASN A 72 2.65 1.65 -21.67
C ASN A 72 3.57 0.65 -20.93
N VAL A 73 4.24 1.11 -19.87
CA VAL A 73 5.11 0.32 -18.98
C VAL A 73 4.54 0.42 -17.57
N GLU A 74 4.42 -0.68 -16.81
CA GLU A 74 3.98 -0.65 -15.40
C GLU A 74 5.17 -0.55 -14.43
N LYS A 75 5.03 0.28 -13.39
CA LYS A 75 6.08 0.61 -12.42
C LYS A 75 5.97 -0.43 -11.34
N HIS A 76 6.93 -1.32 -11.35
CA HIS A 76 7.12 -2.23 -10.24
C HIS A 76 7.99 -1.57 -9.18
N LEU A 77 7.45 -1.48 -7.97
CA LEU A 77 8.12 -1.08 -6.75
C LEU A 77 8.85 -2.30 -6.17
N SER A 78 9.99 -2.06 -5.52
CA SER A 78 10.77 -3.07 -4.81
C SER A 78 10.21 -3.42 -3.42
N VAL A 79 8.96 -3.01 -3.13
CA VAL A 79 8.33 -3.17 -1.82
C VAL A 79 7.97 -4.64 -1.55
N GLU A 80 8.46 -5.16 -0.44
CA GLU A 80 8.22 -6.51 0.08
C GLU A 80 7.29 -6.50 1.30
N TYR A 81 7.24 -5.39 2.03
CA TYR A 81 6.39 -5.21 3.22
C TYR A 81 5.54 -3.96 3.08
N LEU A 82 4.22 -4.14 3.16
CA LEU A 82 3.24 -3.06 3.08
C LEU A 82 2.27 -3.11 4.25
N ASP A 83 2.13 -1.99 4.95
CA ASP A 83 1.23 -1.91 6.10
C ASP A 83 0.35 -0.65 6.07
N PHE A 84 -0.95 -0.93 5.89
CA PHE A 84 -2.04 0.03 5.93
C PHE A 84 -3.04 -0.27 7.06
N GLY A 85 -2.67 -1.05 8.07
CA GLY A 85 -3.57 -1.42 9.17
C GLY A 85 -4.25 -0.19 9.80
N GLY A 86 -5.58 -0.17 9.86
CA GLY A 86 -6.38 0.93 10.41
C GLY A 86 -6.59 2.12 9.46
N CYS A 87 -6.22 2.00 8.19
CA CYS A 87 -6.47 3.02 7.16
C CYS A 87 -7.91 2.96 6.60
N ILE A 88 -8.89 3.25 7.46
CA ILE A 88 -10.34 3.06 7.20
C ILE A 88 -10.94 3.92 6.07
N TYR A 89 -10.23 4.94 5.59
CA TYR A 89 -10.68 5.84 4.52
C TYR A 89 -9.86 5.73 3.23
N VAL A 90 -8.93 4.78 3.14
CA VAL A 90 -8.27 4.47 1.87
C VAL A 90 -9.28 3.76 0.97
N ALA A 91 -9.43 4.26 -0.26
CA ALA A 91 -10.30 3.64 -1.25
C ALA A 91 -9.77 2.24 -1.62
N GLU A 92 -10.68 1.27 -1.76
CA GLU A 92 -10.34 -0.11 -2.14
C GLU A 92 -9.53 -0.16 -3.45
N THR A 93 -9.95 0.60 -4.46
CA THR A 93 -9.22 0.73 -5.73
C THR A 93 -7.79 1.23 -5.54
N SER A 94 -7.51 1.99 -4.49
CA SER A 94 -6.15 2.42 -4.18
C SER A 94 -5.31 1.28 -3.58
N ILE A 95 -5.92 0.37 -2.82
CA ILE A 95 -5.21 -0.79 -2.29
C ILE A 95 -4.85 -1.75 -3.44
N CYS A 96 -5.82 -2.07 -4.31
CA CYS A 96 -5.60 -2.98 -5.44
C CYS A 96 -4.50 -2.50 -6.39
N ASN A 97 -4.49 -1.21 -6.71
CA ASN A 97 -3.45 -0.69 -7.60
C ASN A 97 -2.06 -0.66 -6.94
N THR A 98 -1.95 -0.44 -5.62
CA THR A 98 -0.67 -0.59 -4.93
C THR A 98 -0.20 -2.04 -4.94
N ILE A 99 -1.10 -3.01 -4.80
CA ILE A 99 -0.81 -4.44 -4.93
C ILE A 99 -0.21 -4.76 -6.31
N HIS A 100 -0.81 -4.27 -7.39
CA HIS A 100 -0.29 -4.45 -8.76
C HIS A 100 1.11 -3.88 -8.96
N SER A 101 1.41 -2.74 -8.33
CA SER A 101 2.75 -2.14 -8.37
C SER A 101 3.79 -2.87 -7.51
N CYS A 102 3.43 -3.86 -6.69
CA CYS A 102 4.35 -4.53 -5.76
C CYS A 102 4.42 -6.06 -6.02
N PRO A 103 5.05 -6.52 -7.11
CA PRO A 103 5.08 -7.95 -7.47
C PRO A 103 5.89 -8.83 -6.50
N ASN A 104 6.78 -8.22 -5.72
CA ASN A 104 7.63 -8.91 -4.73
C ASN A 104 7.05 -8.87 -3.32
N LEU A 105 5.77 -8.49 -3.17
CA LEU A 105 5.16 -8.34 -1.86
C LEU A 105 5.11 -9.68 -1.11
N GLN A 106 5.66 -9.69 0.10
CA GLN A 106 5.73 -10.85 1.00
C GLN A 106 4.87 -10.65 2.25
N HIS A 107 4.68 -9.40 2.70
CA HIS A 107 3.88 -9.08 3.87
C HIS A 107 2.91 -7.95 3.56
N LEU A 108 1.63 -8.17 3.86
CA LEU A 108 0.57 -7.20 3.66
C LEU A 108 -0.32 -7.09 4.89
N ASN A 109 -0.38 -5.90 5.50
CA ASN A 109 -1.32 -5.62 6.58
C ASN A 109 -2.43 -4.68 6.10
N LEU A 110 -3.65 -5.21 6.06
CA LEU A 110 -4.89 -4.49 5.75
C LEU A 110 -5.89 -4.57 6.91
N SER A 111 -5.45 -4.88 8.12
CA SER A 111 -6.32 -4.96 9.30
C SER A 111 -7.15 -3.69 9.44
N PHE A 112 -8.43 -3.85 9.77
CA PHE A 112 -9.41 -2.77 9.94
C PHE A 112 -9.58 -1.86 8.70
N CYS A 113 -9.14 -2.28 7.51
CA CYS A 113 -9.43 -1.58 6.27
C CYS A 113 -10.86 -1.90 5.78
N LYS A 114 -11.41 -1.02 4.94
CA LYS A 114 -12.71 -1.24 4.29
C LYS A 114 -12.51 -1.87 2.92
N ILE A 115 -12.29 -3.18 2.92
CA ILE A 115 -12.05 -3.99 1.71
C ILE A 115 -13.13 -5.07 1.57
N THR A 116 -13.25 -5.61 0.36
CA THR A 116 -14.19 -6.66 -0.02
C THR A 116 -13.47 -7.82 -0.69
N ASP A 117 -14.26 -8.84 -1.08
CA ASP A 117 -13.85 -9.95 -1.93
C ASP A 117 -13.05 -9.54 -3.18
N ILE A 118 -13.30 -8.34 -3.72
CA ILE A 118 -12.55 -7.80 -4.85
C ILE A 118 -11.06 -7.72 -4.49
N THR A 119 -10.73 -7.09 -3.36
CA THR A 119 -9.33 -6.94 -2.92
C THR A 119 -8.64 -8.29 -2.75
N ILE A 120 -9.34 -9.29 -2.20
CA ILE A 120 -8.76 -10.62 -1.97
C ILE A 120 -8.44 -11.33 -3.29
N LYS A 121 -9.32 -11.21 -4.29
CA LYS A 121 -9.07 -11.76 -5.64
C LYS A 121 -7.86 -11.10 -6.30
N GLU A 122 -7.72 -9.78 -6.16
CA GLU A 122 -6.55 -9.06 -6.68
C GLU A 122 -5.25 -9.49 -5.97
N ILE A 123 -5.29 -9.71 -4.65
CA ILE A 123 -4.15 -10.24 -3.89
C ILE A 123 -3.77 -11.64 -4.40
N ALA A 124 -4.76 -12.53 -4.57
CA ALA A 124 -4.53 -13.89 -5.06
C ALA A 124 -3.92 -13.93 -6.47
N GLY A 125 -4.33 -13.01 -7.35
CA GLY A 125 -3.83 -12.92 -8.73
C GLY A 125 -2.46 -12.25 -8.86
N SER A 126 -2.15 -11.27 -7.99
CA SER A 126 -0.99 -10.38 -8.16
C SER A 126 0.16 -10.65 -7.19
N CYS A 127 -0.13 -10.99 -5.94
CA CYS A 127 0.88 -11.16 -4.89
C CYS A 127 1.32 -12.63 -4.75
N LEU A 128 1.94 -13.19 -5.79
CA LEU A 128 2.31 -14.62 -5.81
C LEU A 128 3.35 -15.01 -4.75
N ASN A 129 4.14 -14.04 -4.27
CA ASN A 129 5.17 -14.22 -3.25
C ASN A 129 4.69 -13.92 -1.83
N LEU A 130 3.38 -13.69 -1.63
CA LEU A 130 2.84 -13.32 -0.33
C LEU A 130 2.99 -14.46 0.68
N LYS A 131 3.52 -14.12 1.85
CA LYS A 131 3.75 -15.03 2.97
C LYS A 131 2.87 -14.70 4.17
N TYR A 132 2.48 -13.44 4.34
CA TYR A 132 1.69 -12.98 5.47
C TYR A 132 0.63 -11.97 5.04
N LEU A 133 -0.62 -12.20 5.46
CA LEU A 133 -1.74 -11.32 5.20
C LEU A 133 -2.57 -11.07 6.46
N ASP A 134 -2.54 -9.84 6.99
CA ASP A 134 -3.38 -9.45 8.12
C ASP A 134 -4.68 -8.80 7.64
N LEU A 135 -5.81 -9.48 7.88
CA LEU A 135 -7.17 -9.03 7.57
C LEU A 135 -8.02 -8.80 8.84
N LYS A 136 -7.40 -8.71 10.01
CA LYS A 136 -8.13 -8.56 11.28
C LYS A 136 -9.09 -7.38 11.22
N GLY A 137 -10.37 -7.61 11.51
CA GLY A 137 -11.38 -6.55 11.52
C GLY A 137 -11.85 -6.09 10.14
N CYS A 138 -11.52 -6.82 9.07
CA CYS A 138 -12.14 -6.69 7.76
C CYS A 138 -13.38 -7.59 7.68
N TYR A 139 -14.57 -7.01 7.79
CA TYR A 139 -15.82 -7.77 7.97
C TYR A 139 -16.59 -8.08 6.68
N ASN A 140 -16.20 -7.50 5.55
CA ASN A 140 -16.92 -7.63 4.27
C ASN A 140 -16.24 -8.63 3.32
N ILE A 141 -15.64 -9.68 3.87
CA ILE A 141 -14.91 -10.71 3.12
C ILE A 141 -15.58 -12.06 3.35
N SER A 142 -15.91 -12.76 2.28
CA SER A 142 -16.46 -14.11 2.32
C SER A 142 -15.36 -15.14 2.55
N LYS A 143 -15.71 -16.28 3.17
CA LYS A 143 -14.75 -17.37 3.37
C LYS A 143 -14.27 -17.97 2.04
N GLU A 144 -15.14 -18.04 1.04
CA GLU A 144 -14.85 -18.62 -0.28
C GLU A 144 -13.66 -17.95 -0.98
N VAL A 145 -13.54 -16.62 -0.88
CA VAL A 145 -12.40 -15.93 -1.50
C VAL A 145 -11.11 -16.06 -0.71
N ILE A 146 -11.18 -16.34 0.60
CA ILE A 146 -9.99 -16.63 1.41
C ILE A 146 -9.35 -17.93 0.95
N ASP A 147 -10.17 -18.92 0.59
CA ASP A 147 -9.69 -20.22 0.07
C ASP A 147 -8.99 -20.09 -1.31
N GLN A 148 -9.09 -18.92 -1.98
CA GLN A 148 -8.38 -18.62 -3.23
C GLN A 148 -6.97 -18.06 -3.02
N LEU A 149 -6.61 -17.68 -1.79
CA LEU A 149 -5.27 -17.18 -1.48
C LEU A 149 -4.22 -18.30 -1.62
N ASN A 150 -2.97 -17.91 -1.89
CA ASN A 150 -1.87 -18.87 -1.97
C ASN A 150 -1.80 -19.66 -0.65
N PRO A 151 -1.79 -21.01 -0.67
CA PRO A 151 -1.78 -21.84 0.53
C PRO A 151 -0.57 -21.63 1.45
N ASN A 152 0.48 -20.96 0.95
CA ASN A 152 1.65 -20.56 1.73
C ASN A 152 1.48 -19.20 2.45
N THR A 153 0.33 -18.54 2.30
CA THR A 153 0.02 -17.28 2.98
C THR A 153 -0.49 -17.57 4.38
N HIS A 154 0.17 -17.01 5.39
CA HIS A 154 -0.19 -17.09 6.80
C HIS A 154 -1.03 -15.89 7.28
#